data_AF-A0A0S8KCE7-F1
#
_entry.id   AF-A0A0S8KCE7-F1
#
_cell.length_a   1.000
_cell.length_b   1.000
_cell.length_c   1.000
_cell.angle_alpha   90.00
_cell.angle_beta   90.00
_cell.angle_gamma   90.00
#
_symmetry.space_group_name_H-M   'P 1'
#
loop_
_entity.id
_entity.type
_entity.pdbx_description
1 polymer ?
#
loop_
_entity_poly.entity_id
_entity_poly.type
_entity_poly.pdbx_seq_one_letter_code
_entity_poly.pdbx_strand_id
1 'polypeptide(L)'
;MDEIAEAIKQTKAYYCLDCGKCTGNCPVSLFDKAYSPRVMVKSVILGEGEKLGKTRLLWSCLSCKMCEERCPSDVQYIEFQRRIRGVYRDLGQREFCSHGGAFQSLMRIMTAPKLKQNRLGWLDKDLSVSKRGEDLYFVGCLPYFDAFFEDLNVHTLNTARSTIRIMNGLGIKPMLLENERCCGHDMLWAGDEDNFKRLAEHNLKEIEKSRAKRVVFSCPEGYRTFKLDYPRYFGKLKFEVLHLSELMAGGSSQNPLSLGRLNKAVTYHDPCRLGRHMGLYDPPRELLKSIGDLELREMYHNKHTALCCGTSAWMNCDLASKQIQMMRLREAKQTGAQILVTACPKCQIHLTCAMKDTHLGGSLDIEIRDLATLVADSLPSSKRKK
;
A
#
# COMPACT_ATOMS: atom_id res chain seq x y z
N MET A 1 29.28 11.54 -0.87
CA MET A 1 29.53 11.71 -2.33
C MET A 1 29.45 10.35 -3.02
N ASP A 2 30.17 9.34 -2.52
CA ASP A 2 30.22 8.00 -3.10
C ASP A 2 28.86 7.28 -3.17
N GLU A 3 28.04 7.40 -2.12
CA GLU A 3 26.68 6.79 -2.11
C GLU A 3 25.73 7.42 -3.14
N ILE A 4 25.88 8.72 -3.44
CA ILE A 4 25.09 9.40 -4.47
C ILE A 4 25.52 8.90 -5.85
N ALA A 5 26.82 8.78 -6.10
CA ALA A 5 27.35 8.24 -7.35
C ALA A 5 26.87 6.80 -7.57
N GLU A 6 26.89 5.97 -6.52
CA GLU A 6 26.37 4.60 -6.59
C GLU A 6 24.85 4.57 -6.81
N ALA A 7 24.10 5.45 -6.16
CA ALA A 7 22.67 5.59 -6.40
C ALA A 7 22.37 5.96 -7.87
N ILE A 8 23.10 6.91 -8.46
CA ILE A 8 22.98 7.29 -9.87
C ILE A 8 23.22 6.08 -10.78
N LYS A 9 24.30 5.34 -10.52
CA LYS A 9 24.71 4.18 -11.32
C LYS A 9 23.66 3.06 -11.27
N GLN A 10 23.28 2.62 -10.06
CA GLN A 10 22.38 1.47 -9.88
C GLN A 10 20.97 1.72 -10.41
N THR A 11 20.53 2.97 -10.43
CA THR A 11 19.15 3.35 -10.79
C THR A 11 19.02 3.81 -12.23
N LYS A 12 20.10 3.67 -13.03
CA LYS A 12 20.15 4.11 -14.42
C LYS A 12 19.91 5.62 -14.59
N ALA A 13 20.03 6.42 -13.52
CA ALA A 13 19.71 7.85 -13.55
C ALA A 13 20.57 8.64 -14.54
N TYR A 14 21.81 8.20 -14.77
CA TYR A 14 22.72 8.81 -15.76
C TYR A 14 22.19 8.70 -17.21
N TYR A 15 21.32 7.73 -17.51
CA TYR A 15 20.70 7.57 -18.83
C TYR A 15 19.47 8.48 -19.05
N CYS A 16 19.18 9.39 -18.12
CA CYS A 16 18.08 10.33 -18.25
C CYS A 16 18.28 11.27 -19.46
N LEU A 17 17.34 11.23 -20.41
CA LEU A 17 17.38 12.05 -21.64
C LEU A 17 16.85 13.48 -21.48
N ASP A 18 16.52 13.92 -20.26
CA ASP A 18 15.90 15.23 -19.98
C ASP A 18 14.58 15.49 -20.78
N CYS A 19 13.91 14.44 -21.27
CA CYS A 19 12.76 14.54 -22.20
C CYS A 19 11.44 15.02 -21.57
N GLY A 20 11.32 15.04 -20.23
CA GLY A 20 10.14 15.59 -19.54
C GLY A 20 8.91 14.67 -19.42
N LYS A 21 8.91 13.46 -20.02
CA LYS A 21 7.76 12.52 -19.90
C LYS A 21 7.40 12.19 -18.45
N CYS A 22 8.40 12.00 -17.59
CA CYS A 22 8.20 11.73 -16.17
C CYS A 22 7.51 12.91 -15.45
N THR A 23 7.87 14.14 -15.79
CA THR A 23 7.28 15.37 -15.23
C THR A 23 5.86 15.59 -15.73
N GLY A 24 5.63 15.46 -17.04
CA GLY A 24 4.30 15.65 -17.64
C GLY A 24 3.24 14.67 -17.13
N ASN A 25 3.67 13.51 -16.65
CA ASN A 25 2.78 12.48 -16.10
C ASN A 25 2.82 12.37 -14.57
N CYS A 26 3.59 13.23 -13.89
CA CYS A 26 3.70 13.18 -12.45
C CYS A 26 2.49 13.90 -11.82
N PRO A 27 1.71 13.21 -10.96
CA PRO A 27 0.57 13.85 -10.31
C PRO A 27 1.00 14.97 -9.34
N VAL A 28 2.21 14.89 -8.77
CA VAL A 28 2.76 15.97 -7.94
C VAL A 28 3.10 17.18 -8.79
N SER A 29 3.82 17.00 -9.91
CA SER A 29 4.18 18.09 -10.83
C SER A 29 2.95 18.79 -11.45
N LEU A 30 1.80 18.13 -11.47
CA LEU A 30 0.55 18.74 -11.90
C LEU A 30 0.16 19.91 -10.98
N PHE A 31 0.25 19.71 -9.66
CA PHE A 31 -0.22 20.66 -8.64
C PHE A 31 0.89 21.43 -7.90
N ASP A 32 2.14 20.94 -7.93
CA ASP A 32 3.32 21.65 -7.44
C ASP A 32 4.36 21.73 -8.58
N LYS A 33 4.44 22.90 -9.22
CA LYS A 33 5.36 23.12 -10.35
C LYS A 33 6.83 23.14 -9.95
N ALA A 34 7.14 23.28 -8.66
CA ALA A 34 8.51 23.18 -8.16
C ALA A 34 9.00 21.73 -8.14
N TYR A 35 8.09 20.75 -8.07
CA TYR A 35 8.44 19.34 -8.12
C TYR A 35 8.52 18.83 -9.56
N SER A 36 9.64 18.20 -9.92
CA SER A 36 9.82 17.58 -11.25
C SER A 36 10.80 16.42 -11.17
N PRO A 37 10.38 15.16 -11.46
CA PRO A 37 11.27 14.00 -11.44
C PRO A 37 12.53 14.17 -12.28
N ARG A 38 12.37 14.80 -13.45
CA ARG A 38 13.46 15.13 -14.36
C ARG A 38 14.48 16.08 -13.73
N VAL A 39 14.01 17.17 -13.14
CA VAL A 39 14.87 18.18 -12.51
C VAL A 39 15.57 17.58 -11.29
N MET A 40 14.87 16.75 -10.51
CA MET A 40 15.47 16.03 -9.38
C MET A 40 16.66 15.18 -9.81
N VAL A 41 16.52 14.37 -10.87
CA VAL A 41 17.63 13.57 -11.41
C VAL A 41 18.78 14.48 -11.87
N LYS A 42 18.47 15.51 -12.67
CA LYS A 42 19.46 16.45 -13.20
C LYS A 42 20.25 17.17 -12.11
N SER A 43 19.56 17.72 -11.11
CA SER A 43 20.20 18.45 -10.01
C SER A 43 21.11 17.56 -9.16
N VAL A 44 20.75 16.30 -8.92
CA VAL A 44 21.65 15.36 -8.22
C VAL A 44 22.89 15.03 -9.07
N ILE A 45 22.73 14.81 -10.38
CA ILE A 45 23.85 14.53 -11.30
C ILE A 45 24.82 15.72 -11.37
N LEU A 46 24.31 16.96 -11.37
CA LEU A 46 25.11 18.18 -11.41
C LEU A 46 25.75 18.54 -10.05
N GLY A 47 25.57 17.72 -9.01
CA GLY A 47 26.09 17.99 -7.67
C GLY A 47 25.31 19.04 -6.88
N GLU A 48 24.15 19.48 -7.37
CA GLU A 48 23.27 20.45 -6.69
C GLU A 48 22.33 19.77 -5.67
N GLY A 49 22.50 18.49 -5.41
CA GLY A 49 21.63 17.71 -4.54
C GLY A 49 21.52 18.27 -3.11
N GLU A 50 22.57 18.91 -2.58
CA GLU A 50 22.55 19.45 -1.22
C GLU A 50 21.42 20.48 -1.01
N LYS A 51 21.07 21.22 -2.06
CA LYS A 51 19.91 22.13 -2.05
C LYS A 51 18.59 21.35 -2.00
N LEU A 52 18.51 20.19 -2.64
CA LEU A 52 17.30 19.34 -2.65
C LEU A 52 16.99 18.75 -1.27
N GLY A 53 18.02 18.29 -0.54
CA GLY A 53 17.87 17.73 0.80
C GLY A 53 17.27 18.71 1.82
N LYS A 54 17.46 20.01 1.59
CA LYS A 54 16.93 21.11 2.43
C LYS A 54 15.49 21.51 2.05
N THR A 55 14.92 20.94 1.00
CA THR A 55 13.56 21.24 0.53
C THR A 55 12.61 20.08 0.79
N ARG A 56 11.32 20.38 0.92
CA ARG A 56 10.27 19.35 0.99
C ARG A 56 10.17 18.50 -0.28
N LEU A 57 10.71 18.97 -1.41
CA LEU A 57 10.52 18.36 -2.73
C LEU A 57 11.05 16.93 -2.79
N LEU A 58 12.14 16.62 -2.10
CA LEU A 58 12.65 15.25 -1.98
C LEU A 58 11.61 14.30 -1.34
N TRP A 59 10.76 14.83 -0.47
CA TRP A 59 9.78 14.07 0.30
C TRP A 59 8.41 14.03 -0.40
N SER A 60 8.15 14.91 -1.37
CA SER A 60 6.91 14.97 -2.14
C SER A 60 6.70 13.82 -3.12
N CYS A 61 7.75 13.07 -3.49
CA CYS A 61 7.59 11.91 -4.37
C CYS A 61 6.67 10.85 -3.75
N LEU A 62 5.58 10.51 -4.45
CA LEU A 62 4.60 9.51 -4.04
C LEU A 62 5.06 8.06 -4.23
N SER A 63 6.26 7.83 -4.79
CA SER A 63 6.78 6.49 -5.15
C SER A 63 5.82 5.61 -5.97
N CYS A 64 4.87 6.24 -6.67
CA CYS A 64 3.76 5.55 -7.32
C CYS A 64 4.14 4.85 -8.63
N LYS A 65 5.38 4.97 -9.11
CA LYS A 65 5.94 4.36 -10.34
C LYS A 65 5.41 4.89 -11.69
N MET A 66 4.47 5.85 -11.68
CA MET A 66 3.88 6.42 -12.92
C MET A 66 4.90 7.00 -13.91
N CYS A 67 6.02 7.55 -13.41
CA CYS A 67 7.09 8.10 -14.23
C CYS A 67 7.98 7.03 -14.87
N GLU A 68 8.17 5.88 -14.21
CA GLU A 68 9.01 4.79 -14.70
C GLU A 68 8.32 4.05 -15.85
N GLU A 69 7.01 3.80 -15.73
CA GLU A 69 6.18 3.17 -16.77
C GLU A 69 6.22 3.91 -18.11
N ARG A 70 6.63 5.19 -18.11
CA ARG A 70 6.70 6.04 -19.31
C ARG A 70 8.13 6.47 -19.66
N CYS A 71 9.13 5.99 -18.92
CA CYS A 71 10.52 6.38 -19.13
C CYS A 71 11.10 5.62 -20.33
N PRO A 72 11.52 6.30 -21.42
CA PRO A 72 12.11 5.63 -22.57
C PRO A 72 13.50 5.03 -22.28
N SER A 73 14.16 5.47 -21.20
CA SER A 73 15.50 5.03 -20.81
C SER A 73 15.51 4.08 -19.61
N ASP A 74 14.34 3.65 -19.14
CA ASP A 74 14.21 2.75 -17.98
C ASP A 74 14.92 3.28 -16.72
N VAL A 75 14.83 4.61 -16.48
CA VAL A 75 15.34 5.20 -15.23
C VAL A 75 14.48 4.73 -14.06
N GLN A 76 15.11 4.08 -13.08
CA GLN A 76 14.46 3.59 -11.85
C GLN A 76 14.31 4.73 -10.84
N TYR A 77 13.52 5.73 -11.23
CA TYR A 77 13.34 6.98 -10.51
C TYR A 77 12.89 6.81 -9.04
N ILE A 78 12.03 5.85 -8.72
CA ILE A 78 11.54 5.67 -7.35
C ILE A 78 12.61 5.06 -6.45
N GLU A 79 13.45 4.16 -6.97
CA GLU A 79 14.61 3.64 -6.26
C GLU A 79 15.71 4.69 -6.12
N PHE A 80 15.93 5.50 -7.17
CA PHE A 80 16.76 6.69 -7.10
C PHE A 80 16.30 7.60 -5.96
N GLN A 81 15.02 7.98 -5.94
CA GLN A 81 14.47 8.83 -4.91
C GLN A 81 14.65 8.23 -3.51
N ARG A 82 14.38 6.92 -3.35
CA ARG A 82 14.55 6.21 -2.08
C ARG A 82 16.00 6.28 -1.57
N ARG A 83 16.97 6.03 -2.44
CA ARG A 83 18.39 6.07 -2.10
C ARG A 83 18.85 7.47 -1.73
N ILE A 84 18.43 8.47 -2.51
CA ILE A 84 18.76 9.87 -2.23
C ILE A 84 18.15 10.33 -0.89
N ARG A 85 16.93 9.90 -0.55
CA ARG A 85 16.35 10.10 0.80
C ARG A 85 17.23 9.48 1.89
N GLY A 86 17.72 8.27 1.67
CA GLY A 86 18.65 7.58 2.57
C GLY A 86 19.88 8.43 2.87
N VAL A 87 20.62 8.84 1.83
CA VAL A 87 21.81 9.68 1.95
C VAL A 87 21.53 10.95 2.75
N TYR A 88 20.45 11.69 2.43
CA TYR A 88 20.16 12.95 3.13
C TYR A 88 19.71 12.76 4.57
N ARG A 89 19.00 11.67 4.88
CA ARG A 89 18.67 11.28 6.25
C ARG A 89 19.94 11.00 7.06
N ASP A 90 20.91 10.29 6.48
CA ASP A 90 22.19 9.98 7.14
C ASP A 90 23.06 11.24 7.34
N LEU A 91 22.87 12.27 6.50
CA LEU A 91 23.42 13.61 6.68
C LEU A 91 22.63 14.49 7.67
N GLY A 92 21.66 13.92 8.40
CA GLY A 92 20.89 14.62 9.43
C GLY A 92 19.77 15.53 8.91
N GLN A 93 19.41 15.43 7.62
CA GLN A 93 18.26 16.19 7.10
C GLN A 93 16.94 15.66 7.65
N ARG A 94 16.05 16.58 8.01
CA ARG A 94 14.76 16.24 8.59
C ARG A 94 13.78 15.72 7.54
N GLU A 95 13.14 14.60 7.85
CA GLU A 95 12.01 14.06 7.09
C GLU A 95 10.77 14.97 7.21
N PHE A 96 10.06 15.17 6.10
CA PHE A 96 8.78 15.90 6.09
C PHE A 96 7.62 14.93 6.36
N CYS A 97 7.56 14.44 7.59
CA CYS A 97 6.55 13.48 8.04
C CYS A 97 5.18 14.14 8.24
N SER A 98 4.13 13.43 7.84
CA SER A 98 2.74 13.76 8.18
C SER A 98 2.43 13.33 9.62
N HIS A 99 1.35 13.87 10.19
CA HIS A 99 0.91 13.54 11.56
C HIS A 99 2.02 13.70 12.62
N GLY A 100 2.89 14.70 12.45
CA GLY A 100 4.00 14.97 13.37
C GLY A 100 5.06 13.86 13.46
N GLY A 101 5.07 12.89 12.53
CA GLY A 101 5.99 11.76 12.58
C GLY A 101 5.54 10.60 13.47
N ALA A 102 4.27 10.57 13.90
CA ALA A 102 3.75 9.53 14.80
C ALA A 102 4.00 8.10 14.27
N PHE A 103 3.74 7.85 12.99
CA PHE A 103 3.94 6.53 12.38
C PHE A 103 5.42 6.16 12.25
N GLN A 104 6.29 7.11 11.93
CA GLN A 104 7.73 6.91 11.86
C GLN A 104 8.29 6.54 13.24
N SER A 105 7.88 7.27 14.28
CA SER A 105 8.22 6.95 15.67
C SER A 105 7.71 5.58 16.08
N LEU A 106 6.45 5.25 15.77
CA LEU A 106 5.85 3.94 16.08
C LEU A 106 6.64 2.80 15.42
N MET A 107 6.99 2.93 14.14
CA MET A 107 7.80 1.94 13.42
C MET A 107 9.21 1.82 13.98
N ARG A 108 9.85 2.92 14.38
CA ARG A 108 11.18 2.91 15.02
C ARG A 108 11.14 2.23 16.39
N ILE A 109 10.11 2.49 17.20
CA ILE A 109 9.88 1.79 18.48
C ILE A 109 9.72 0.28 18.25
N MET A 110 9.02 -0.10 17.18
CA MET A 110 8.90 -1.52 16.78
C MET A 110 10.23 -2.17 16.40
N THR A 111 11.35 -1.44 16.25
CA THR A 111 12.66 -2.08 16.02
C THR A 111 13.34 -2.55 17.29
N ALA A 112 12.84 -2.17 18.47
CA ALA A 112 13.46 -2.52 19.75
C ALA A 112 13.55 -4.05 19.93
N PRO A 113 14.74 -4.63 20.19
CA PRO A 113 14.91 -6.08 20.29
C PRO A 113 14.09 -6.72 21.42
N LYS A 114 13.90 -6.00 22.53
CA LYS A 114 13.17 -6.48 23.71
C LYS A 114 11.65 -6.29 23.62
N LEU A 115 11.15 -5.56 22.61
CA LEU A 115 9.71 -5.35 22.47
C LEU A 115 9.01 -6.68 22.19
N LYS A 116 8.03 -7.03 23.02
CA LYS A 116 7.12 -8.13 22.74
C LYS A 116 5.71 -7.56 22.60
N GLN A 117 5.11 -7.79 21.45
CA GLN A 117 3.72 -7.42 21.20
C GLN A 117 2.82 -8.63 21.46
N ASN A 118 1.59 -8.34 21.87
CA ASN A 118 0.47 -9.28 21.78
C ASN A 118 -0.70 -8.50 21.20
N ARG A 119 -0.86 -8.61 19.89
CA ARG A 119 -1.75 -7.73 19.13
C ARG A 119 -2.98 -8.42 18.58
N LEU A 120 -3.37 -9.56 19.15
CA LEU A 120 -4.53 -10.35 18.70
C LEU A 120 -5.82 -10.05 19.47
N GLY A 121 -5.85 -9.00 20.30
CA GLY A 121 -7.04 -8.62 21.07
C GLY A 121 -8.26 -8.23 20.23
N TRP A 122 -8.10 -8.02 18.93
CA TRP A 122 -9.19 -7.76 17.98
C TRP A 122 -9.81 -9.03 17.39
N LEU A 123 -9.27 -10.23 17.67
CA LEU A 123 -9.78 -11.46 17.05
C LEU A 123 -11.13 -11.85 17.65
N ASP A 124 -12.17 -11.88 16.81
CA ASP A 124 -13.51 -12.31 17.23
C ASP A 124 -13.57 -13.85 17.40
N LYS A 125 -14.42 -14.32 18.32
CA LYS A 125 -14.53 -15.75 18.67
C LYS A 125 -15.10 -16.65 17.56
N ASP A 126 -15.84 -16.07 16.61
CA ASP A 126 -16.44 -16.76 15.46
C ASP A 126 -15.45 -16.99 14.31
N LEU A 127 -14.27 -16.37 14.37
CA LEU A 127 -13.23 -16.53 13.37
C LEU A 127 -12.38 -17.77 13.65
N SER A 128 -12.24 -18.64 12.65
CA SER A 128 -11.45 -19.86 12.77
C SER A 128 -9.99 -19.63 12.40
N VAL A 129 -9.13 -19.57 13.40
CA VAL A 129 -7.67 -19.53 13.24
C VAL A 129 -7.03 -20.82 13.75
N SER A 130 -5.78 -21.06 13.39
CA SER A 130 -5.01 -22.21 13.90
C SER A 130 -3.69 -21.78 14.52
N LYS A 131 -3.18 -22.55 15.49
CA LYS A 131 -1.81 -22.38 16.01
C LYS A 131 -0.75 -23.06 15.13
N ARG A 132 -1.19 -23.95 14.22
CA ARG A 132 -0.33 -24.72 13.30
C ARG A 132 -1.03 -24.87 11.95
N GLY A 133 -0.29 -24.75 10.86
CA GLY A 133 -0.85 -24.88 9.53
C GLY A 133 0.15 -24.48 8.47
N GLU A 134 -0.29 -24.45 7.22
CA GLU A 134 0.54 -24.05 6.08
C GLU A 134 0.40 -22.56 5.75
N ASP A 135 -0.77 -21.99 6.07
CA ASP A 135 -1.14 -20.61 5.77
C ASP A 135 -0.99 -19.69 6.98
N LEU A 136 -0.35 -18.55 6.77
CA LEU A 136 -0.25 -17.46 7.73
C LEU A 136 -0.86 -16.20 7.13
N TYR A 137 -1.71 -15.51 7.90
CA TYR A 137 -2.21 -14.19 7.50
C TYR A 137 -1.38 -13.11 8.21
N PHE A 138 -0.67 -12.30 7.43
CA PHE A 138 0.12 -11.18 7.94
C PHE A 138 -0.77 -9.93 8.03
N VAL A 139 -1.10 -9.53 9.25
CA VAL A 139 -2.08 -8.47 9.54
C VAL A 139 -1.47 -7.08 9.32
N GLY A 140 -0.15 -6.94 9.48
CA GLY A 140 0.59 -5.74 9.14
C GLY A 140 0.24 -4.57 10.05
N CYS A 141 -0.16 -3.42 9.53
CA CYS A 141 -0.40 -2.23 10.35
C CYS A 141 -1.87 -1.98 10.72
N LEU A 142 -2.80 -2.84 10.28
CA LEU A 142 -4.25 -2.62 10.40
C LEU A 142 -4.67 -2.24 11.84
N PRO A 143 -4.37 -3.02 12.91
CA PRO A 143 -4.70 -2.62 14.29
C PRO A 143 -4.25 -1.21 14.72
N TYR A 144 -3.11 -0.72 14.22
CA TYR A 144 -2.62 0.62 14.58
C TYR A 144 -3.35 1.72 13.82
N PHE A 145 -3.68 1.46 12.54
CA PHE A 145 -4.44 2.41 11.74
C PHE A 145 -5.89 2.52 12.23
N ASP A 146 -6.48 1.41 12.65
CA ASP A 146 -7.82 1.39 13.23
C ASP A 146 -7.91 2.28 14.48
N ALA A 147 -6.96 2.14 15.41
CA ALA A 147 -6.89 2.94 16.62
C ALA A 147 -6.54 4.41 16.36
N PHE A 148 -5.71 4.70 15.34
CA PHE A 148 -5.26 6.07 15.07
C PHE A 148 -6.28 6.89 14.26
N PHE A 149 -7.04 6.25 13.37
CA PHE A 149 -7.98 6.91 12.43
C PHE A 149 -9.45 6.58 12.71
N GLU A 150 -9.78 6.31 13.97
CA GLU A 150 -11.17 6.06 14.41
C GLU A 150 -12.08 7.26 14.08
N ASP A 151 -11.55 8.48 14.18
CA ASP A 151 -12.22 9.74 13.85
C ASP A 151 -12.61 9.88 12.37
N LEU A 152 -11.84 9.22 11.48
CA LEU A 152 -12.15 9.17 10.05
C LEU A 152 -13.21 8.12 9.70
N ASN A 153 -13.67 7.30 10.67
CA ASN A 153 -14.58 6.18 10.45
C ASN A 153 -14.01 5.14 9.46
N VAL A 154 -12.69 4.91 9.50
CA VAL A 154 -12.00 3.92 8.67
C VAL A 154 -11.62 2.71 9.51
N HIS A 155 -12.46 1.67 9.46
CA HIS A 155 -12.29 0.46 10.27
C HIS A 155 -11.39 -0.58 9.61
N THR A 156 -10.08 -0.33 9.59
CA THR A 156 -9.10 -1.25 8.98
C THR A 156 -9.03 -2.63 9.64
N LEU A 157 -9.47 -2.76 10.90
CA LEU A 157 -9.63 -4.05 11.56
C LEU A 157 -10.77 -4.90 10.98
N ASN A 158 -11.75 -4.29 10.30
CA ASN A 158 -12.76 -5.03 9.55
C ASN A 158 -12.13 -5.74 8.33
N THR A 159 -11.14 -5.15 7.68
CA THR A 159 -10.34 -5.81 6.62
C THR A 159 -9.67 -7.08 7.15
N ALA A 160 -9.09 -7.03 8.36
CA ALA A 160 -8.44 -8.17 8.97
C ALA A 160 -9.42 -9.32 9.25
N ARG A 161 -10.58 -9.01 9.86
CA ARG A 161 -11.65 -10.00 10.09
C ARG A 161 -12.20 -10.57 8.79
N SER A 162 -12.47 -9.70 7.83
CA SER A 162 -13.01 -10.08 6.51
C SER A 162 -12.06 -11.00 5.76
N THR A 163 -10.76 -10.73 5.84
CA THR A 163 -9.73 -11.61 5.29
C THR A 163 -9.79 -13.00 5.92
N ILE A 164 -9.89 -13.10 7.24
CA ILE A 164 -10.03 -14.41 7.92
C ILE A 164 -11.34 -15.10 7.54
N ARG A 165 -12.47 -14.38 7.46
CA ARG A 165 -13.76 -14.94 7.02
C ARG A 165 -13.69 -15.53 5.62
N ILE A 166 -13.06 -14.81 4.69
CA ILE A 166 -12.83 -15.28 3.32
C ILE A 166 -11.96 -16.54 3.32
N MET A 167 -10.84 -16.53 4.06
CA MET A 167 -9.98 -17.71 4.18
C MET A 167 -10.74 -18.90 4.78
N ASN A 168 -11.57 -18.68 5.81
CA ASN A 168 -12.43 -19.72 6.39
C ASN A 168 -13.47 -20.25 5.39
N GLY A 169 -14.05 -19.39 4.56
CA GLY A 169 -14.94 -19.77 3.45
C GLY A 169 -14.23 -20.64 2.40
N LEU A 170 -12.94 -20.42 2.18
CA LEU A 170 -12.07 -21.26 1.35
C LEU A 170 -11.62 -22.56 2.06
N GLY A 171 -12.07 -22.82 3.30
CA GLY A 171 -11.65 -23.96 4.10
C GLY A 171 -10.28 -23.79 4.79
N ILE A 172 -9.69 -22.61 4.73
CA ILE A 172 -8.38 -22.29 5.31
C ILE A 172 -8.56 -21.69 6.71
N LYS A 173 -7.86 -22.25 7.70
CA LYS A 173 -7.74 -21.69 9.05
C LYS A 173 -6.34 -21.09 9.22
N PRO A 174 -6.16 -19.79 8.94
CA PRO A 174 -4.83 -19.19 8.95
C PRO A 174 -4.23 -19.17 10.35
N MET A 175 -2.90 -19.24 10.40
CA MET A 175 -2.12 -18.83 11.56
C MET A 175 -2.03 -17.31 11.63
N LEU A 176 -1.96 -16.79 12.85
CA LEU A 176 -1.66 -15.39 13.15
C LEU A 176 -0.43 -15.34 14.07
N LEU A 177 0.37 -14.28 13.91
CA LEU A 177 1.52 -14.03 14.80
C LEU A 177 1.13 -12.99 15.84
N GLU A 178 1.27 -13.33 17.13
CA GLU A 178 1.04 -12.39 18.23
C GLU A 178 2.04 -11.22 18.22
N ASN A 179 3.24 -11.50 17.73
CA ASN A 179 4.39 -10.61 17.77
C ASN A 179 4.92 -10.24 16.37
N GLU A 180 4.10 -10.35 15.31
CA GLU A 180 4.45 -9.70 14.04
C GLU A 180 4.47 -8.17 14.20
N ARG A 181 5.37 -7.51 13.49
CA ARG A 181 5.56 -6.07 13.52
C ARG A 181 5.25 -5.47 12.14
N CYS A 182 5.35 -4.14 12.01
CA CYS A 182 5.24 -3.47 10.72
C CYS A 182 6.12 -4.14 9.65
N CYS A 183 5.63 -4.27 8.41
CA CYS A 183 6.39 -4.81 7.28
C CYS A 183 7.63 -3.97 6.90
N GLY A 184 7.78 -2.77 7.46
CA GLY A 184 8.89 -1.86 7.20
C GLY A 184 8.80 -1.08 5.88
N HIS A 185 7.70 -1.24 5.12
CA HIS A 185 7.49 -0.55 3.85
C HIS A 185 7.79 0.96 3.94
N ASP A 186 7.11 1.65 4.86
CA ASP A 186 7.21 3.11 4.96
C ASP A 186 8.60 3.56 5.42
N MET A 187 9.29 2.81 6.29
CA MET A 187 10.69 3.07 6.65
C MET A 187 11.59 2.99 5.42
N LEU A 188 11.49 1.91 4.64
CA LEU A 188 12.31 1.72 3.44
C LEU A 188 12.10 2.86 2.44
N TRP A 189 10.85 3.23 2.16
CA TRP A 189 10.51 4.26 1.17
C TRP A 189 10.72 5.70 1.66
N ALA A 190 10.86 5.90 2.98
CA ALA A 190 11.39 7.12 3.58
C ALA A 190 12.93 7.16 3.56
N GLY A 191 13.61 6.09 3.15
CA GLY A 191 15.07 6.00 3.18
C GLY A 191 15.64 5.52 4.51
N ASP A 192 14.81 5.16 5.49
CA ASP A 192 15.21 4.58 6.78
C ASP A 192 15.48 3.08 6.66
N GLU A 193 16.54 2.74 5.92
CA GLU A 193 16.87 1.37 5.53
C GLU A 193 17.27 0.48 6.71
N ASP A 194 17.94 1.05 7.72
CA ASP A 194 18.38 0.29 8.89
C ASP A 194 17.20 -0.18 9.75
N ASN A 195 16.24 0.72 10.01
CA ASN A 195 15.03 0.34 10.74
C ASN A 195 14.15 -0.61 9.91
N PHE A 196 14.09 -0.44 8.59
CA PHE A 196 13.48 -1.43 7.71
C PHE A 196 14.11 -2.82 7.89
N LYS A 197 15.45 -2.94 7.82
CA LYS A 197 16.14 -4.23 7.96
C LYS A 197 15.82 -4.90 9.30
N ARG A 198 15.83 -4.14 10.40
CA ARG A 198 15.49 -4.65 11.75
C ARG A 198 14.06 -5.18 11.83
N LEU A 199 13.08 -4.47 11.24
CA LEU A 199 11.69 -4.95 11.18
C LEU A 199 11.56 -6.20 10.32
N ALA A 200 12.23 -6.23 9.17
CA ALA A 200 12.20 -7.36 8.26
C ALA A 200 12.81 -8.62 8.87
N GLU A 201 13.98 -8.52 9.50
CA GLU A 201 14.63 -9.61 10.23
C GLU A 201 13.74 -10.18 11.34
N HIS A 202 13.08 -9.31 12.10
CA HIS A 202 12.16 -9.73 13.15
C HIS A 202 11.00 -10.55 12.57
N ASN A 203 10.34 -10.01 11.55
CA ASN A 203 9.19 -10.66 10.93
C ASN A 203 9.58 -11.98 10.26
N LEU A 204 10.74 -12.05 9.59
CA LEU A 204 11.26 -13.28 9.02
C LEU A 204 11.47 -14.35 10.10
N LYS A 205 12.07 -14.00 11.24
CA LYS A 205 12.26 -14.93 12.37
C LYS A 205 10.93 -15.44 12.92
N GLU A 206 9.92 -14.59 13.08
CA GLU A 206 8.60 -15.01 13.57
C GLU A 206 7.87 -15.93 12.59
N ILE A 207 7.93 -15.62 11.28
CA ILE A 207 7.34 -16.46 10.24
C ILE A 207 8.07 -17.81 10.14
N GLU A 208 9.40 -17.83 10.18
CA GLU A 208 10.17 -19.08 10.16
C GLU A 208 9.83 -20.00 11.35
N LYS A 209 9.64 -19.44 12.55
CA LYS A 209 9.21 -20.20 13.73
C LYS A 209 7.83 -20.84 13.54
N SER A 210 6.92 -20.17 12.82
CA SER A 210 5.59 -20.70 12.52
C SER A 210 5.61 -21.86 11.51
N ARG A 211 6.70 -21.98 10.73
CA ARG A 211 6.84 -22.95 9.63
C ARG A 211 5.78 -22.80 8.53
N ALA A 212 5.19 -21.61 8.40
CA ALA A 212 4.26 -21.32 7.32
C ALA A 212 4.90 -21.60 5.96
N LYS A 213 4.14 -22.26 5.07
CA LYS A 213 4.52 -22.47 3.68
C LYS A 213 4.06 -21.31 2.80
N ARG A 214 3.01 -20.60 3.23
CA ARG A 214 2.39 -19.49 2.51
C ARG A 214 2.00 -18.37 3.46
N VAL A 215 2.30 -17.13 3.07
CA VAL A 215 1.96 -15.91 3.80
C VAL A 215 1.06 -15.05 2.92
N VAL A 216 -0.14 -14.77 3.45
CA VAL A 216 -1.21 -14.06 2.77
C VAL A 216 -1.30 -12.64 3.30
N PHE A 217 -1.48 -11.67 2.41
CA PHE A 217 -1.57 -10.24 2.71
C PHE A 217 -2.86 -9.65 2.18
N SER A 218 -3.52 -8.82 2.99
CA SER A 218 -4.64 -7.97 2.55
C SER A 218 -4.19 -6.55 2.18
N CYS A 219 -2.98 -6.15 2.61
CA CYS A 219 -2.40 -4.84 2.30
C CYS A 219 -1.37 -4.95 1.16
N PRO A 220 -1.54 -4.21 0.05
CA PRO A 220 -0.62 -4.19 -1.08
C PRO A 220 0.82 -3.80 -0.74
N GLU A 221 1.03 -3.01 0.31
CA GLU A 221 2.36 -2.57 0.71
C GLU A 221 3.15 -3.68 1.39
N GLY A 222 2.52 -4.38 2.33
CA GLY A 222 3.11 -5.56 2.96
C GLY A 222 3.40 -6.62 1.90
N TYR A 223 2.42 -6.89 1.03
CA TYR A 223 2.59 -7.81 -0.10
C TYR A 223 3.80 -7.45 -0.98
N ARG A 224 3.85 -6.23 -1.51
CA ARG A 224 4.95 -5.76 -2.38
C ARG A 224 6.29 -5.81 -1.67
N THR A 225 6.34 -5.40 -0.40
CA THR A 225 7.59 -5.37 0.37
C THR A 225 8.12 -6.76 0.68
N PHE A 226 7.26 -7.71 1.06
CA PHE A 226 7.68 -9.10 1.22
C PHE A 226 8.03 -9.74 -0.12
N LYS A 227 7.31 -9.46 -1.20
CA LYS A 227 7.54 -10.10 -2.50
C LYS A 227 8.80 -9.60 -3.21
N LEU A 228 9.14 -8.31 -3.08
CA LEU A 228 10.25 -7.68 -3.82
C LEU A 228 11.41 -7.23 -2.92
N ASP A 229 11.13 -6.55 -1.80
CA ASP A 229 12.20 -5.96 -0.97
C ASP A 229 12.88 -7.01 -0.11
N TYR A 230 12.12 -7.84 0.60
CA TYR A 230 12.71 -8.84 1.50
C TYR A 230 13.70 -9.76 0.77
N PRO A 231 13.40 -10.32 -0.43
CA PRO A 231 14.37 -11.10 -1.19
C PRO A 231 15.63 -10.35 -1.57
N ARG A 232 15.52 -9.05 -1.86
CA ARG A 232 16.66 -8.19 -2.22
C ARG A 232 17.65 -8.04 -1.07
N TYR A 233 17.16 -8.02 0.17
CA TYR A 233 18.00 -7.80 1.36
C TYR A 233 18.39 -9.10 2.09
N PHE A 234 17.55 -10.14 2.03
CA PHE A 234 17.69 -11.35 2.86
C PHE A 234 17.76 -12.65 2.04
N GLY A 235 17.74 -12.55 0.70
CA GLY A 235 17.76 -13.71 -0.18
C GLY A 235 16.41 -14.42 -0.30
N LYS A 236 16.41 -15.58 -0.95
CA LYS A 236 15.18 -16.31 -1.27
C LYS A 236 14.36 -16.64 -0.02
N LEU A 237 13.08 -16.27 -0.04
CA LEU A 237 12.13 -16.61 1.03
C LEU A 237 11.79 -18.10 1.01
N LYS A 238 11.59 -18.68 2.20
CA LYS A 238 11.22 -20.10 2.41
C LYS A 238 9.71 -20.36 2.34
N PHE A 239 8.93 -19.33 2.03
CA PHE A 239 7.48 -19.37 1.96
C PHE A 239 7.00 -18.60 0.73
N GLU A 240 5.83 -18.97 0.25
CA GLU A 240 5.13 -18.26 -0.80
C GLU A 240 4.51 -16.97 -0.24
N VAL A 241 4.56 -15.89 -1.02
CA VAL A 241 3.94 -14.61 -0.69
C VAL A 241 2.80 -14.36 -1.68
N LEU A 242 1.57 -14.28 -1.17
CA LEU A 242 0.35 -14.01 -1.94
C LEU A 242 -0.39 -12.79 -1.41
N HIS A 243 -0.95 -12.01 -2.32
CA HIS A 243 -2.03 -11.09 -1.98
C HIS A 243 -3.35 -11.87 -1.89
N LEU A 244 -4.27 -11.45 -1.02
CA LEU A 244 -5.57 -12.11 -0.84
C LEU A 244 -6.34 -12.25 -2.16
N SER A 245 -6.23 -11.26 -3.05
CA SER A 245 -6.88 -11.34 -4.36
C SER A 245 -6.35 -12.47 -5.24
N GLU A 246 -5.07 -12.82 -5.14
CA GLU A 246 -4.48 -13.97 -5.85
C GLU A 246 -4.98 -15.27 -5.24
N LEU A 247 -5.04 -15.35 -3.90
CA LEU A 247 -5.55 -16.54 -3.21
C LEU A 247 -6.99 -16.84 -3.62
N MET A 248 -7.82 -15.80 -3.79
CA MET A 248 -9.21 -15.98 -4.20
C MET A 248 -9.36 -16.24 -5.70
N ALA A 249 -8.56 -15.61 -6.57
CA ALA A 249 -8.60 -15.83 -8.01
C ALA A 249 -7.99 -17.19 -8.42
N GLY A 250 -6.97 -17.64 -7.69
CA GLY A 250 -6.32 -18.94 -7.84
C GLY A 250 -6.90 -20.03 -6.94
N GLY A 251 -7.98 -19.73 -6.21
CA GLY A 251 -8.70 -20.69 -5.40
C GLY A 251 -9.04 -21.91 -6.25
N SER A 252 -8.50 -23.06 -5.83
CA SER A 252 -8.61 -24.36 -6.51
C SER A 252 -9.97 -24.51 -7.19
N SER A 253 -9.96 -24.96 -8.45
CA SER A 253 -11.14 -25.43 -9.18
C SER A 253 -12.01 -26.41 -8.38
N GLN A 254 -11.54 -26.88 -7.23
CA GLN A 254 -12.21 -27.78 -6.30
C GLN A 254 -13.13 -27.10 -5.26
N ASN A 255 -13.04 -25.78 -4.98
CA ASN A 255 -13.96 -25.13 -4.02
C ASN A 255 -14.11 -23.60 -4.23
N PRO A 256 -14.86 -23.14 -5.25
CA PRO A 256 -15.10 -21.71 -5.46
C PRO A 256 -15.92 -21.10 -4.31
N LEU A 257 -15.61 -19.86 -3.93
CA LEU A 257 -16.45 -19.10 -3.00
C LEU A 257 -17.82 -18.85 -3.64
N SER A 258 -18.87 -19.39 -3.03
CA SER A 258 -20.23 -18.98 -3.36
C SER A 258 -20.47 -17.61 -2.76
N LEU A 259 -20.61 -16.58 -3.60
CA LEU A 259 -20.93 -15.23 -3.20
C LEU A 259 -22.41 -14.95 -3.46
N GLY A 260 -23.01 -14.18 -2.55
CA GLY A 260 -24.37 -13.69 -2.63
C GLY A 260 -24.52 -12.55 -3.64
N ARG A 261 -25.61 -11.81 -3.49
CA ARG A 261 -25.98 -10.72 -4.39
C ARG A 261 -25.82 -9.37 -3.71
N LEU A 262 -25.28 -8.40 -4.43
CA LEU A 262 -25.17 -7.00 -4.02
C LEU A 262 -25.58 -6.12 -5.19
N ASN A 263 -26.84 -5.69 -5.22
CA ASN A 263 -27.37 -4.78 -6.24
C ASN A 263 -26.87 -3.34 -6.02
N LYS A 264 -25.60 -3.11 -6.34
CA LYS A 264 -24.90 -1.83 -6.22
C LYS A 264 -23.96 -1.62 -7.41
N ALA A 265 -23.89 -0.38 -7.88
CA ALA A 265 -22.82 0.05 -8.76
C ALA A 265 -21.57 0.40 -7.95
N VAL A 266 -20.42 -0.15 -8.31
CA VAL A 266 -19.14 0.10 -7.64
C VAL A 266 -18.09 0.55 -8.66
N THR A 267 -17.10 1.29 -8.22
CA THR A 267 -15.89 1.60 -8.99
C THR A 267 -14.65 1.17 -8.23
N TYR A 268 -13.57 0.83 -8.91
CA TYR A 268 -12.34 0.35 -8.27
C TYR A 268 -11.19 1.37 -8.34
N HIS A 269 -10.55 1.65 -7.22
CA HIS A 269 -9.27 2.38 -7.16
C HIS A 269 -8.12 1.38 -7.09
N ASP A 270 -7.34 1.30 -8.18
CA ASP A 270 -6.12 0.51 -8.25
C ASP A 270 -5.02 1.06 -7.34
N PRO A 271 -4.68 0.39 -6.22
CA PRO A 271 -3.57 0.83 -5.38
C PRO A 271 -2.26 0.69 -6.16
N CYS A 272 -1.44 1.74 -6.19
CA CYS A 272 -0.21 1.73 -7.00
C CYS A 272 0.73 0.55 -6.67
N ARG A 273 0.78 0.13 -5.40
CA ARG A 273 1.60 -0.99 -4.93
C ARG A 273 1.06 -2.37 -5.32
N LEU A 274 -0.23 -2.49 -5.62
CA LEU A 274 -0.83 -3.73 -6.15
C LEU A 274 -0.78 -3.76 -7.67
N GLY A 275 -1.15 -2.63 -8.30
CA GLY A 275 -1.15 -2.46 -9.74
C GLY A 275 0.26 -2.27 -10.30
N ARG A 276 0.74 -1.03 -10.40
CA ARG A 276 1.99 -0.70 -11.12
C ARG A 276 3.25 -1.40 -10.59
N HIS A 277 3.29 -1.74 -9.30
CA HIS A 277 4.46 -2.42 -8.72
C HIS A 277 4.43 -3.94 -8.92
N MET A 278 3.25 -4.56 -8.94
CA MET A 278 3.13 -6.03 -8.89
C MET A 278 2.38 -6.63 -10.09
N GLY A 279 1.71 -5.82 -10.91
CA GLY A 279 0.95 -6.24 -12.08
C GLY A 279 -0.46 -6.78 -11.77
N LEU A 280 -0.93 -6.71 -10.52
CA LEU A 280 -2.22 -7.27 -10.13
C LEU A 280 -3.34 -6.26 -10.39
N TYR A 281 -3.91 -6.33 -11.59
CA TYR A 281 -5.06 -5.52 -11.99
C TYR A 281 -6.34 -6.32 -12.09
N ASP A 282 -6.27 -7.51 -12.68
CA ASP A 282 -7.46 -8.32 -12.96
C ASP A 282 -7.97 -9.09 -11.73
N PRO A 283 -7.13 -9.66 -10.83
CA PRO A 283 -7.65 -10.41 -9.69
C PRO A 283 -8.65 -9.64 -8.81
N PRO A 284 -8.43 -8.36 -8.43
CA PRO A 284 -9.45 -7.57 -7.73
C PRO A 284 -10.77 -7.41 -8.49
N ARG A 285 -10.71 -7.30 -9.81
CA ARG A 285 -11.90 -7.08 -10.66
C ARG A 285 -12.70 -8.36 -10.83
N GLU A 286 -12.04 -9.49 -11.05
CA GLU A 286 -12.70 -10.79 -11.14
C GLU A 286 -13.45 -11.14 -9.84
N LEU A 287 -12.94 -10.71 -8.69
CA LEU A 287 -13.61 -10.86 -7.41
C LEU A 287 -14.82 -9.95 -7.24
N LEU A 288 -14.78 -8.75 -7.80
CA LEU A 288 -15.95 -7.87 -7.81
C LEU A 288 -17.04 -8.44 -8.73
N LYS A 289 -16.65 -8.94 -9.90
CA LYS A 289 -17.57 -9.54 -10.88
C LYS A 289 -18.20 -10.85 -10.41
N SER A 290 -17.56 -11.58 -9.49
CA SER A 290 -18.12 -12.81 -8.94
C SER A 290 -19.22 -12.58 -7.90
N ILE A 291 -19.41 -11.33 -7.44
CA ILE A 291 -20.55 -10.94 -6.60
C ILE A 291 -21.77 -10.73 -7.50
N GLY A 292 -22.87 -11.44 -7.24
CA GLY A 292 -24.08 -11.34 -8.07
C GLY A 292 -24.71 -9.94 -8.02
N ASP A 293 -25.30 -9.47 -9.12
CA ASP A 293 -25.93 -8.15 -9.27
C ASP A 293 -25.03 -6.92 -9.02
N LEU A 294 -23.73 -7.11 -8.80
CA LEU A 294 -22.78 -6.02 -8.66
C LEU A 294 -22.38 -5.50 -10.04
N GLU A 295 -22.52 -4.20 -10.25
CA GLU A 295 -22.11 -3.54 -11.49
C GLU A 295 -20.77 -2.82 -11.27
N LEU A 296 -19.70 -3.28 -11.92
CA LEU A 296 -18.39 -2.60 -11.89
C LEU A 296 -18.32 -1.53 -12.99
N ARG A 297 -18.23 -0.27 -12.59
CA ARG A 297 -18.02 0.89 -13.45
C ARG A 297 -16.58 1.38 -13.30
N GLU A 298 -15.77 1.27 -14.34
CA GLU A 298 -14.38 1.71 -14.28
C GLU A 298 -14.26 3.24 -14.36
N MET A 299 -13.35 3.80 -13.58
CA MET A 299 -12.88 5.18 -13.75
C MET A 299 -12.06 5.31 -15.03
N TYR A 300 -12.00 6.52 -15.60
CA TYR A 300 -11.24 6.80 -16.82
C TYR A 300 -9.76 6.40 -16.68
N HIS A 301 -9.11 6.83 -15.61
CA HIS A 301 -7.80 6.35 -15.21
C HIS A 301 -7.96 5.08 -14.35
N ASN A 302 -7.72 3.94 -14.96
CA ASN A 302 -7.68 2.64 -14.28
C ASN A 302 -6.41 1.86 -14.65
N LYS A 303 -6.19 0.74 -13.98
CA LYS A 303 -5.05 -0.15 -14.16
C LYS A 303 -3.72 0.63 -14.12
N HIS A 304 -2.86 0.48 -15.13
CA HIS A 304 -1.55 1.14 -15.18
C HIS A 304 -1.63 2.67 -15.18
N THR A 305 -2.74 3.25 -15.65
CA THR A 305 -2.96 4.70 -15.70
C THR A 305 -3.57 5.30 -14.43
N ALA A 306 -3.99 4.48 -13.46
CA ALA A 306 -4.71 4.94 -12.27
C ALA A 306 -3.99 6.04 -11.47
N LEU A 307 -4.71 7.08 -11.07
CA LEU A 307 -4.15 8.15 -10.23
C LEU A 307 -3.84 7.63 -8.82
N CYS A 308 -2.74 8.12 -8.24
CA CYS A 308 -2.35 7.77 -6.86
C CYS A 308 -3.32 8.39 -5.84
N CYS A 309 -3.41 7.83 -4.63
CA CYS A 309 -4.13 8.43 -3.50
C CYS A 309 -3.40 9.63 -2.85
N GLY A 310 -2.27 10.07 -3.41
CA GLY A 310 -1.62 11.32 -3.03
C GLY A 310 -0.59 11.24 -1.90
N THR A 311 -0.32 10.08 -1.31
CA THR A 311 0.65 9.98 -0.18
C THR A 311 1.54 8.74 -0.30
N SER A 312 2.77 8.85 0.25
CA SER A 312 3.74 7.75 0.37
C SER A 312 4.47 7.84 1.71
N ALA A 313 4.76 6.69 2.34
CA ALA A 313 5.57 6.61 3.56
C ALA A 313 5.14 7.52 4.73
N TRP A 314 3.87 7.89 4.79
CA TRP A 314 3.35 8.90 5.73
C TRP A 314 4.13 10.21 5.66
N MET A 315 4.59 10.59 4.47
CA MET A 315 5.31 11.82 4.20
C MET A 315 4.47 12.75 3.35
N ASN A 316 4.60 14.04 3.63
CA ASN A 316 4.10 15.12 2.79
C ASN A 316 2.60 15.05 2.42
N CYS A 317 1.71 15.13 3.43
CA CYS A 317 0.28 15.44 3.23
C CYS A 317 0.07 16.96 3.07
N ASP A 318 0.42 17.50 1.91
CA ASP A 318 0.30 18.93 1.59
C ASP A 318 -0.87 19.24 0.63
N LEU A 319 -0.93 20.48 0.15
CA LEU A 319 -1.94 20.92 -0.81
C LEU A 319 -1.91 20.13 -2.12
N ALA A 320 -0.73 19.73 -2.62
CA ALA A 320 -0.65 18.94 -3.85
C ALA A 320 -1.23 17.54 -3.61
N SER A 321 -0.88 16.90 -2.49
CA SER A 321 -1.45 15.61 -2.08
C SER A 321 -2.98 15.68 -1.97
N LYS A 322 -3.50 16.77 -1.39
CA LYS A 322 -4.94 17.03 -1.28
C LYS A 322 -5.62 17.17 -2.65
N GLN A 323 -5.04 17.93 -3.57
CA GLN A 323 -5.59 18.10 -4.92
C GLN A 323 -5.60 16.78 -5.71
N ILE A 324 -4.58 15.94 -5.55
CA ILE A 324 -4.52 14.60 -6.15
C ILE A 324 -5.66 13.71 -5.63
N GLN A 325 -5.89 13.71 -4.31
CA GLN A 325 -7.00 12.97 -3.70
C GLN A 325 -8.35 13.45 -4.21
N MET A 326 -8.57 14.77 -4.25
CA MET A 326 -9.81 15.36 -4.76
C MET A 326 -10.03 15.05 -6.24
N MET A 327 -8.98 15.09 -7.06
CA MET A 327 -9.04 14.68 -8.47
C MET A 327 -9.51 13.22 -8.60
N ARG A 328 -8.98 12.32 -7.75
CA ARG A 328 -9.40 10.91 -7.78
C ARG A 328 -10.84 10.71 -7.30
N LEU A 329 -11.27 11.42 -6.26
CA LEU A 329 -12.65 11.33 -5.76
C LEU A 329 -13.67 11.87 -6.77
N ARG A 330 -13.36 12.97 -7.47
CA ARG A 330 -14.19 13.50 -8.56
C ARG A 330 -14.36 12.45 -9.66
N GLU A 331 -13.26 11.83 -10.07
CA GLU A 331 -13.26 10.78 -11.08
C GLU A 331 -14.10 9.57 -10.63
N ALA A 332 -14.01 9.17 -9.36
CA ALA A 332 -14.85 8.12 -8.80
C ALA A 332 -16.34 8.48 -8.88
N LYS A 333 -16.73 9.71 -8.50
CA LYS A 333 -18.13 10.16 -8.60
C LYS A 333 -18.63 10.25 -10.04
N GLN A 334 -17.78 10.61 -11.00
CA GLN A 334 -18.14 10.69 -12.41
C GLN A 334 -18.56 9.33 -13.01
N THR A 335 -18.16 8.21 -12.40
CA THR A 335 -18.65 6.88 -12.79
C THR A 335 -20.12 6.65 -12.43
N GLY A 336 -20.69 7.47 -11.54
CA GLY A 336 -22.02 7.25 -10.97
C GLY A 336 -22.10 6.04 -10.04
N ALA A 337 -20.96 5.45 -9.64
CA ALA A 337 -20.92 4.37 -8.66
C ALA A 337 -21.33 4.85 -7.26
N GLN A 338 -21.92 3.95 -6.49
CA GLN A 338 -22.32 4.18 -5.10
C GLN A 338 -21.15 3.94 -4.13
N ILE A 339 -20.23 3.04 -4.49
CA ILE A 339 -19.13 2.60 -3.64
C ILE A 339 -17.80 2.69 -4.42
N LEU A 340 -16.81 3.33 -3.82
CA LEU A 340 -15.41 3.29 -4.24
C LEU A 340 -14.69 2.16 -3.49
N VAL A 341 -14.30 1.12 -4.20
CA VAL A 341 -13.61 -0.04 -3.64
C VAL A 341 -12.10 0.09 -3.82
N THR A 342 -11.33 -0.27 -2.79
CA THR A 342 -9.86 -0.38 -2.88
C THR A 342 -9.35 -1.49 -1.98
N ALA A 343 -8.23 -2.12 -2.36
CA ALA A 343 -7.57 -3.14 -1.55
C ALA A 343 -6.52 -2.55 -0.58
N CYS A 344 -6.30 -1.23 -0.56
CA CYS A 344 -5.25 -0.63 0.27
C CYS A 344 -5.83 0.19 1.43
N PRO A 345 -5.51 -0.15 2.69
CA PRO A 345 -5.99 0.60 3.85
C PRO A 345 -5.52 2.06 3.83
N LYS A 346 -4.29 2.34 3.36
CA LYS A 346 -3.84 3.73 3.23
C LYS A 346 -4.54 4.49 2.12
N CYS A 347 -4.94 3.84 1.03
CA CYS A 347 -5.79 4.50 0.04
C CYS A 347 -7.15 4.88 0.66
N GLN A 348 -7.75 4.00 1.48
CA GLN A 348 -8.99 4.31 2.20
C GLN A 348 -8.80 5.52 3.12
N ILE A 349 -7.79 5.48 3.99
CA ILE A 349 -7.51 6.56 4.96
C ILE A 349 -7.35 7.91 4.26
N HIS A 350 -6.49 7.99 3.22
CA HIS A 350 -6.18 9.25 2.58
C HIS A 350 -7.34 9.81 1.74
N LEU A 351 -8.09 8.96 1.06
CA LEU A 351 -9.27 9.39 0.31
C LEU A 351 -10.42 9.78 1.25
N THR A 352 -10.61 9.08 2.37
CA THR A 352 -11.59 9.45 3.40
C THR A 352 -11.21 10.76 4.11
N CYS A 353 -9.94 10.92 4.49
CA CYS A 353 -9.40 12.18 5.01
C CYS A 353 -9.66 13.33 4.05
N ALA A 354 -9.55 13.09 2.73
CA ALA A 354 -9.81 14.11 1.74
C ALA A 354 -11.28 14.56 1.72
N MET A 355 -12.24 13.68 2.00
CA MET A 355 -13.67 14.03 2.06
C MET A 355 -14.03 14.86 3.31
N LYS A 356 -13.27 14.76 4.40
CA LYS A 356 -13.52 15.48 5.66
C LYS A 356 -13.17 16.98 5.63
N ASP A 357 -12.72 17.51 4.50
CA ASP A 357 -12.44 18.94 4.38
C ASP A 357 -13.73 19.74 4.27
N THR A 358 -13.92 20.63 5.24
CA THR A 358 -15.13 21.43 5.40
C THR A 358 -15.40 22.35 4.22
N HIS A 359 -14.37 22.75 3.46
CA HIS A 359 -14.54 23.57 2.25
C HIS A 359 -15.21 22.80 1.11
N LEU A 360 -15.21 21.46 1.14
CA LEU A 360 -15.85 20.64 0.11
C LEU A 360 -17.36 20.51 0.32
N GLY A 361 -17.87 20.75 1.53
CA GLY A 361 -19.30 20.64 1.84
C GLY A 361 -19.93 19.30 1.44
N GLY A 362 -19.18 18.20 1.48
CA GLY A 362 -19.65 16.86 1.08
C GLY A 362 -19.78 16.64 -0.44
N SER A 363 -19.39 17.60 -1.27
CA SER A 363 -19.51 17.50 -2.74
C SER A 363 -18.79 16.28 -3.34
N LEU A 364 -17.73 15.80 -2.67
CA LEU A 364 -16.95 14.64 -3.08
C LEU A 364 -17.25 13.36 -2.29
N ASP A 365 -18.29 13.37 -1.45
CA ASP A 365 -18.63 12.20 -0.64
C ASP A 365 -19.05 11.02 -1.51
N ILE A 366 -18.44 9.88 -1.23
CA ILE A 366 -18.72 8.56 -1.77
C ILE A 366 -18.36 7.52 -0.71
N GLU A 367 -19.13 6.44 -0.61
CA GLU A 367 -18.80 5.35 0.32
C GLU A 367 -17.50 4.68 -0.12
N ILE A 368 -16.50 4.61 0.77
CA ILE A 368 -15.24 3.91 0.48
C ILE A 368 -15.23 2.59 1.24
N ARG A 369 -15.01 1.50 0.52
CA ARG A 369 -14.94 0.16 1.12
C ARG A 369 -13.67 -0.59 0.75
N ASP A 370 -13.23 -1.40 1.70
CA ASP A 370 -12.21 -2.41 1.46
C ASP A 370 -12.72 -3.54 0.57
N LEU A 371 -11.86 -4.02 -0.34
CA LEU A 371 -12.17 -5.16 -1.20
C LEU A 371 -12.51 -6.42 -0.40
N ALA A 372 -11.71 -6.77 0.62
CA ALA A 372 -11.95 -7.97 1.42
C ALA A 372 -13.26 -7.83 2.21
N THR A 373 -13.54 -6.65 2.76
CA THR A 373 -14.80 -6.41 3.47
C THR A 373 -16.01 -6.52 2.54
N LEU A 374 -15.96 -5.97 1.33
CA LEU A 374 -17.08 -6.09 0.37
C LEU A 374 -17.34 -7.55 -0.03
N VAL A 375 -16.26 -8.31 -0.29
CA VAL A 375 -16.36 -9.74 -0.63
C VAL A 375 -16.88 -10.55 0.56
N ALA A 376 -16.38 -10.29 1.78
CA ALA A 376 -16.81 -11.01 2.98
C ALA A 376 -18.29 -10.77 3.32
N ASP A 377 -18.80 -9.55 3.13
CA ASP A 377 -20.23 -9.24 3.30
C ASP A 377 -21.12 -9.99 2.30
N SER A 378 -20.54 -10.40 1.18
CA SER A 378 -21.22 -11.21 0.16
C SER A 378 -21.15 -12.71 0.47
N LEU A 379 -20.48 -13.15 1.55
CA LEU A 379 -20.50 -14.57 1.92
C LEU A 379 -21.89 -14.98 2.48
N PRO A 380 -22.38 -16.19 2.16
CA PRO A 380 -23.60 -16.71 2.75
C PRO A 380 -23.49 -16.71 4.28
N SER A 381 -24.45 -16.10 4.96
CA SER A 381 -24.51 -16.13 6.41
C SER A 381 -24.53 -17.58 6.90
N SER A 382 -23.59 -17.95 7.79
CA SER A 382 -23.43 -19.31 8.34
C SER A 382 -24.66 -19.85 9.10
N LYS A 383 -25.73 -19.05 9.25
CA LYS A 383 -27.01 -19.42 9.85
C LYS A 383 -27.98 -20.09 8.88
N ARG A 384 -27.56 -21.14 8.16
CA ARG A 384 -28.48 -22.12 7.55
C ARG A 384 -27.85 -23.52 7.53
N LYS A 385 -27.72 -24.11 8.70
CA LYS A 385 -27.91 -25.55 8.88
C LYS A 385 -29.10 -25.70 9.81
N LYS A 386 -30.28 -25.90 9.23
CA LYS A 386 -31.42 -26.50 9.94
C LYS A 386 -31.26 -28.00 9.82
#